data_AF-A0A353J6S7-F1
#
_entry.id   AF-A0A353J6S7-F1
#
_cell.length_a   1.000
_cell.length_b   1.000
_cell.length_c   1.000
_cell.angle_alpha   90.00
_cell.angle_beta   90.00
_cell.angle_gamma   90.00
#
_symmetry.space_group_name_H-M   'P 1'
#
loop_
_entity.id
_entity.type
_entity.pdbx_description
1 polymer ?
#
loop_
_entity_poly.entity_id
_entity_poly.type
_entity_poly.pdbx_seq_one_letter_code
_entity_poly.pdbx_strand_id
1 'polypeptide(L)'
;MRLLNKTIYLAAKKLRQWGYHFNEDTDLRILAMKKKIQHLGGKIEFKIEHYPDGSWVAESVNVDGIITGGKNTKEVTSTIRDAVFAYFEIPPHLCNDTVLRADNEPITLKQHVYV
;
A
#
# COMPACT_ATOMS: atom_id res chain seq x y z
N MET A 1 -10.99 7.49 13.11
CA MET A 1 -9.74 6.71 13.00
C MET A 1 -8.86 7.11 11.81
N ARG A 2 -9.39 7.32 10.58
CA ARG A 2 -8.59 7.75 9.41
C ARG A 2 -7.73 9.00 9.61
N LEU A 3 -8.26 10.02 10.30
CA LEU A 3 -7.54 11.29 10.52
C LEU A 3 -6.31 11.13 11.42
N LEU A 4 -6.40 10.33 12.48
CA LEU A 4 -5.30 10.10 13.42
C LEU A 4 -4.16 9.28 12.79
N ASN A 5 -4.50 8.24 12.02
CA ASN A 5 -3.49 7.46 11.31
C ASN A 5 -2.78 8.33 10.26
N LYS A 6 -3.51 9.21 9.58
CA LYS A 6 -2.95 10.15 8.60
C LYS A 6 -2.01 11.17 9.26
N THR A 7 -2.37 11.72 10.43
CA THR A 7 -1.47 12.65 11.13
C THR A 7 -0.20 11.97 11.61
N ILE A 8 -0.29 10.75 12.15
CA ILE A 8 0.89 9.96 12.56
C ILE A 8 1.80 9.66 11.35
N TYR A 9 1.23 9.22 10.22
CA TYR A 9 2.00 8.97 9.00
C TYR A 9 2.72 10.25 8.52
N LEU A 10 2.02 11.38 8.45
CA LEU A 10 2.62 12.65 8.00
C LEU A 10 3.70 13.15 8.97
N ALA A 11 3.50 13.00 10.28
CA ALA A 11 4.51 13.34 11.27
C ALA A 11 5.76 12.45 11.15
N ALA A 12 5.56 11.13 11.04
CA ALA A 12 6.66 10.19 10.82
C ALA A 12 7.42 10.48 9.53
N LYS A 13 6.71 10.81 8.43
CA LYS A 13 7.33 11.22 7.16
C LYS A 13 8.22 12.46 7.31
N LYS A 14 7.78 13.46 8.06
CA LYS A 14 8.61 14.65 8.36
C LYS A 14 9.81 14.32 9.23
N LEU A 15 9.63 13.50 10.27
CA LEU A 15 10.73 13.07 11.14
C LEU A 15 11.80 12.29 10.36
N ARG A 16 11.41 11.44 9.40
CA ARG A 16 12.35 10.78 8.47
C ARG A 16 13.15 11.77 7.63
N GLN A 17 12.49 12.82 7.11
CA GLN A 17 13.18 13.88 6.35
C GLN A 17 14.21 14.62 7.20
N TRP A 18 14.05 14.62 8.53
CA TRP A 18 14.99 15.19 9.48
C TRP A 18 16.02 14.17 10.01
N GLY A 19 16.06 12.96 9.45
CA GLY A 19 17.05 11.94 9.78
C GLY A 19 16.65 10.99 10.92
N TYR A 20 15.42 11.07 11.43
CA TYR A 20 14.94 10.11 12.42
C TYR A 20 14.64 8.75 11.77
N HIS A 21 15.19 7.68 12.34
CA HIS A 21 14.99 6.31 11.88
C HIS A 21 14.04 5.57 12.83
N PHE A 22 12.92 5.04 12.32
CA PHE A 22 11.93 4.32 13.14
C PHE A 22 12.24 2.83 13.28
N ASN A 23 13.42 2.39 12.81
CA ASN A 23 13.85 0.99 12.80
C ASN A 23 12.86 0.07 12.05
N GLU A 24 12.28 0.57 10.96
CA GLU A 24 11.30 -0.14 10.15
C GLU A 24 11.80 -1.52 9.69
N ASP A 25 13.11 -1.66 9.43
CA ASP A 25 13.73 -2.90 8.96
C ASP A 25 13.83 -3.99 10.03
N THR A 26 13.56 -3.67 11.29
CA THR A 26 13.57 -4.62 12.42
C THR A 26 12.17 -5.02 12.87
N ASP A 27 11.12 -4.36 12.37
CA ASP A 27 9.75 -4.69 12.75
C ASP A 27 9.31 -6.03 12.14
N LEU A 28 8.85 -6.95 12.99
CA LEU A 28 8.46 -8.30 12.59
C LEU A 28 7.36 -8.31 11.52
N ARG A 29 6.45 -7.33 11.53
CA ARG A 29 5.36 -7.25 10.55
C ARG A 29 5.88 -6.78 9.20
N ILE A 30 6.83 -5.82 9.19
CA ILE A 30 7.50 -5.40 7.96
C ILE A 30 8.32 -6.55 7.38
N LEU A 31 9.03 -7.31 8.22
CA LEU A 31 9.77 -8.49 7.78
C LEU A 31 8.83 -9.58 7.24
N ALA A 32 7.69 -9.83 7.91
CA ALA A 32 6.68 -10.76 7.44
C ALA A 32 6.08 -10.33 6.09
N MET A 33 5.78 -9.04 5.94
CA MET A 33 5.33 -8.44 4.68
C MET A 33 6.36 -8.65 3.57
N LYS A 34 7.63 -8.23 3.78
CA LYS A 34 8.71 -8.41 2.80
C LYS A 34 8.89 -9.89 2.42
N LYS A 35 8.87 -10.79 3.40
CA LYS A 35 8.99 -12.24 3.17
C LYS A 35 7.81 -12.78 2.34
N LYS A 36 6.58 -12.36 2.65
CA LYS A 36 5.39 -12.74 1.88
C LYS A 36 5.50 -12.26 0.45
N ILE A 37 5.89 -10.99 0.23
CA ILE A 37 6.06 -10.43 -1.11
C ILE A 37 7.15 -11.19 -1.90
N GLN A 38 8.28 -11.51 -1.26
CA GLN A 38 9.32 -12.35 -1.89
C GLN A 38 8.79 -13.73 -2.31
N HIS A 39 7.98 -14.38 -1.47
CA HIS A 39 7.35 -15.68 -1.82
C HIS A 39 6.38 -15.57 -3.01
N LEU A 40 5.85 -14.38 -3.29
CA LEU A 40 4.95 -14.11 -4.42
C LEU A 40 5.70 -13.75 -5.70
N GLY A 41 7.02 -13.95 -5.75
CA GLY A 41 7.85 -13.54 -6.89
C GLY A 41 8.22 -12.06 -6.86
N GLY A 42 8.22 -11.45 -5.66
CA GLY A 42 8.68 -10.09 -5.44
C GLY A 42 7.59 -9.03 -5.58
N LYS A 43 6.34 -9.35 -5.91
CA LYS A 43 5.31 -8.31 -6.17
C LYS A 43 3.93 -8.71 -5.69
N ILE A 44 3.14 -7.71 -5.30
CA ILE A 44 1.70 -7.87 -5.09
C ILE A 44 1.00 -7.33 -6.32
N GLU A 45 0.16 -8.15 -6.92
CA GLU A 45 -0.47 -7.86 -8.19
C GLU A 45 -1.92 -7.44 -7.95
N PHE A 46 -2.37 -6.37 -8.61
CA PHE A 46 -3.74 -5.88 -8.48
C PHE A 46 -4.46 -5.84 -9.83
N LYS A 47 -5.72 -6.28 -9.82
CA LYS A 47 -6.72 -6.03 -10.86
C LYS A 47 -7.46 -4.76 -10.46
N ILE A 48 -7.50 -3.77 -11.36
CA ILE A 48 -8.18 -2.49 -11.12
C ILE A 48 -9.32 -2.34 -12.12
N GLU A 49 -10.51 -2.09 -11.61
CA GLU A 49 -11.72 -1.81 -12.39
C GLU A 49 -12.12 -0.35 -12.19
N HIS A 50 -12.29 0.37 -13.31
CA HIS A 50 -12.75 1.76 -13.34
C HIS A 50 -14.17 1.84 -13.88
N TYR A 51 -15.04 2.54 -13.17
CA TYR A 51 -16.43 2.72 -13.53
C TYR A 51 -16.69 4.09 -14.20
N PRO A 52 -17.78 4.23 -14.99
CA PRO A 52 -18.08 5.47 -15.71
C PRO A 52 -18.32 6.69 -14.81
N ASP A 53 -18.70 6.47 -13.55
CA ASP A 53 -18.89 7.52 -12.54
C ASP A 53 -17.57 8.05 -11.95
N GLY A 54 -16.42 7.55 -12.42
CA GLY A 54 -15.09 7.89 -11.94
C GLY A 54 -14.66 7.13 -10.68
N SER A 55 -15.51 6.24 -10.15
CA SER A 55 -15.14 5.33 -9.08
C SER A 55 -14.28 4.18 -9.59
N TRP A 56 -13.58 3.52 -8.67
CA TRP A 56 -12.71 2.41 -8.99
C TRP A 56 -12.61 1.43 -7.82
N VAL A 57 -12.33 0.18 -8.15
CA VAL A 57 -12.06 -0.91 -7.21
C VAL A 57 -10.76 -1.58 -7.64
N ALA A 58 -9.93 -1.97 -6.68
CA ALA A 58 -8.78 -2.82 -6.89
C ALA A 58 -8.82 -4.03 -5.97
N GLU A 59 -8.54 -5.20 -6.53
CA GLU A 59 -8.45 -6.46 -5.83
C GLU A 59 -7.11 -7.11 -6.13
N SER A 60 -6.44 -7.65 -5.10
CA SER A 60 -5.20 -8.37 -5.31
C SER A 60 -5.45 -9.73 -5.97
N VAL A 61 -4.63 -10.06 -6.96
CA VAL A 61 -4.71 -11.31 -7.73
C VAL A 61 -3.94 -12.45 -7.07
N ASN A 62 -2.91 -12.11 -6.29
CA ASN A 62 -1.98 -13.07 -5.70
C ASN A 62 -1.94 -13.03 -4.16
N VAL A 63 -2.74 -12.15 -3.54
CA VAL A 63 -2.95 -12.11 -2.09
C VAL A 63 -4.44 -12.01 -1.78
N ASP A 64 -5.02 -13.10 -1.29
CA ASP A 64 -6.42 -13.11 -0.88
C ASP A 64 -6.66 -12.13 0.27
N GLY A 65 -7.75 -11.37 0.16
CA GLY A 65 -8.24 -10.47 1.20
C GLY A 65 -7.80 -9.01 1.10
N ILE A 66 -7.02 -8.63 0.08
CA ILE A 66 -6.72 -7.20 -0.18
C ILE A 66 -7.66 -6.66 -1.25
N ILE A 67 -8.69 -5.94 -0.82
CA ILE A 67 -9.65 -5.23 -1.67
C ILE A 67 -9.70 -3.77 -1.23
N THR A 68 -9.64 -2.86 -2.19
CA THR A 68 -9.69 -1.42 -1.93
C THR A 68 -10.38 -0.69 -3.06
N GLY A 69 -10.73 0.57 -2.87
CA GLY A 69 -11.41 1.36 -3.88
C GLY A 69 -11.56 2.82 -3.49
N GLY A 70 -12.04 3.62 -4.44
CA GLY A 70 -12.18 5.05 -4.25
C GLY A 70 -13.02 5.72 -5.33
N LYS A 71 -13.23 7.03 -5.14
CA LYS A 71 -13.97 7.89 -6.11
C LYS A 71 -13.04 8.78 -6.94
N ASN A 72 -11.74 8.75 -6.63
CA ASN A 72 -10.73 9.59 -7.28
C ASN A 72 -9.62 8.68 -7.82
N THR A 73 -9.49 8.63 -9.14
CA THR A 73 -8.47 7.81 -9.81
C THR A 73 -7.04 8.31 -9.56
N LYS A 74 -6.87 9.58 -9.16
CA LYS A 74 -5.55 10.14 -8.80
C LYS A 74 -4.98 9.55 -7.50
N GLU A 75 -5.81 8.94 -6.67
CA GLU A 75 -5.44 8.38 -5.37
C GLU A 75 -5.28 6.85 -5.39
N VAL A 76 -5.38 6.21 -6.56
CA VAL A 76 -5.33 4.75 -6.72
C VAL A 76 -4.10 4.15 -6.07
N THR A 77 -2.91 4.63 -6.45
CA THR A 77 -1.64 4.08 -5.96
C THR A 77 -1.47 4.24 -4.45
N SER A 78 -1.82 5.41 -3.89
CA SER A 78 -1.74 5.62 -2.43
C SER A 78 -2.73 4.74 -1.68
N THR A 79 -3.93 4.58 -2.21
CA THR A 79 -5.00 3.80 -1.58
C THR A 79 -4.72 2.29 -1.63
N ILE A 80 -4.06 1.80 -2.69
CA ILE A 80 -3.55 0.43 -2.77
C ILE A 80 -2.43 0.20 -1.75
N ARG A 81 -1.46 1.12 -1.62
CA ARG A 81 -0.40 1.00 -0.62
C ARG A 81 -0.95 0.97 0.81
N ASP A 82 -1.91 1.84 1.11
CA ASP A 82 -2.58 1.86 2.41
C ASP A 82 -3.30 0.55 2.70
N ALA A 83 -3.94 -0.06 1.69
CA ALA A 83 -4.59 -1.35 1.84
C ALA A 83 -3.59 -2.49 2.11
N VAL A 84 -2.43 -2.47 1.44
CA VAL A 84 -1.34 -3.42 1.72
C VAL A 84 -0.83 -3.25 3.15
N PHE A 85 -0.54 -2.02 3.59
CA PHE A 85 -0.09 -1.78 4.96
C PHE A 85 -1.13 -2.19 6.01
N ALA A 86 -2.42 -1.94 5.73
CA ALA A 86 -3.51 -2.35 6.61
C ALA A 86 -3.62 -3.89 6.71
N TYR A 87 -3.48 -4.60 5.59
CA TYR A 87 -3.51 -6.07 5.56
C TYR A 87 -2.40 -6.69 6.43
N PHE A 88 -1.19 -6.11 6.41
CA PHE A 88 -0.07 -6.56 7.25
C PHE A 88 -0.04 -5.91 8.64
N GLU A 89 -1.11 -5.19 9.02
CA GLU A 89 -1.25 -4.52 10.32
C GLU A 89 -0.07 -3.59 10.66
N ILE A 90 0.51 -2.95 9.64
CA ILE A 90 1.65 -2.06 9.78
C ILE A 90 1.18 -0.76 10.46
N PRO A 91 1.79 -0.36 11.58
CA PRO A 91 1.47 0.90 12.23
C PRO A 91 1.72 2.09 11.32
N PRO A 92 0.91 3.16 11.40
CA PRO A 92 1.06 4.33 10.54
C PRO A 92 2.42 5.02 10.62
N HIS A 93 3.11 4.95 11.77
CA HIS A 93 4.45 5.52 11.94
C HIS A 93 5.53 4.69 11.24
N LEU A 94 5.28 3.42 10.94
CA LEU A 94 6.18 2.53 10.19
C LEU A 94 5.83 2.42 8.70
N CYS A 95 4.64 2.89 8.29
CA CYS A 95 4.30 3.02 6.88
C CYS A 95 5.29 3.98 6.20
N ASN A 96 6.12 3.42 5.33
CA ASN A 96 7.13 4.15 4.59
C ASN A 96 7.06 3.74 3.11
N ASP A 97 6.87 4.72 2.24
CA ASP A 97 6.77 4.51 0.79
C ASP A 97 8.03 3.83 0.21
N THR A 98 9.19 3.97 0.89
CA THR A 98 10.44 3.32 0.47
C THR A 98 10.49 1.82 0.81
N VAL A 99 9.72 1.35 1.78
CA VAL A 99 9.66 -0.07 2.16
C VAL A 99 9.00 -0.92 1.06
N LEU A 100 8.14 -0.29 0.26
CA LEU A 100 7.51 -0.89 -0.93
C LEU A 100 8.23 -0.51 -2.24
N ARG A 101 9.38 0.19 -2.20
CA ARG A 101 10.17 0.56 -3.38
C ARG A 101 11.46 -0.24 -3.48
N ALA A 102 11.85 -0.52 -4.73
CA ALA A 102 12.82 -1.53 -5.19
C ALA A 102 12.24 -2.95 -5.14
N ASP A 103 11.93 -3.47 -6.33
CA ASP A 103 11.42 -4.81 -6.67
C ASP A 103 10.07 -5.25 -6.07
N ASN A 104 9.53 -4.54 -5.07
CA ASN A 104 8.31 -4.86 -4.31
C ASN A 104 7.11 -3.91 -4.52
N GLU A 105 7.11 -3.11 -5.59
CA GLU A 105 5.96 -2.22 -5.86
C GLU A 105 4.72 -3.06 -6.22
N PRO A 106 3.51 -2.68 -5.74
CA PRO A 106 2.29 -3.27 -6.25
C PRO A 106 2.17 -2.97 -7.74
N ILE A 107 2.27 -4.00 -8.58
CA ILE A 107 2.23 -3.87 -10.03
C ILE A 107 0.78 -3.96 -10.48
N THR A 108 0.30 -2.90 -11.13
CA THR A 108 -0.99 -2.89 -11.82
C THR A 108 -0.88 -3.76 -13.07
N LEU A 109 -1.56 -4.91 -13.08
CA LEU A 109 -1.48 -5.83 -14.23
C LEU A 109 -2.66 -5.75 -15.17
N LYS A 110 -3.85 -5.41 -14.66
CA LYS A 110 -5.07 -5.39 -15.46
C LYS A 110 -5.89 -4.17 -15.07
N GLN A 111 -6.08 -3.27 -16.03
CA GLN A 111 -7.03 -2.17 -15.95
C GLN A 111 -8.19 -2.49 -16.87
N HIS A 112 -9.39 -2.65 -16.30
CA HIS A 112 -10.62 -2.67 -17.08
C HIS A 112 -11.31 -1.31 -16.91
N VAL A 113 -11.45 -0.59 -18.02
CA VAL A 113 -12.17 0.69 -18.07
C VAL A 113 -13.53 0.41 -18.70
N TYR A 114 -14.59 0.54 -17.91
CA TYR A 114 -15.95 0.54 -18.43
C TYR A 114 -16.23 1.95 -18.97
N VAL A 115 -16.41 2.06 -20.29
CA VAL A 115 -16.76 3.31 -21.00
C VAL A 115 -18.27 3.40 -21.14
#